data_AF-A0A1A3C6X2-F1
#
_entry.id   AF-A0A1A3C6X2-F1
#
_cell.length_a   1.000
_cell.length_b   1.000
_cell.length_c   1.000
_cell.angle_alpha   90.00
_cell.angle_beta   90.00
_cell.angle_gamma   90.00
#
_symmetry.space_group_name_H-M   'P 1'
#
loop_
_entity.id
_entity.type
_entity.pdbx_description
1 polymer ?
#
loop_
_entity_poly.entity_id
_entity_poly.type
_entity_poly.pdbx_seq_one_letter_code
_entity_poly.pdbx_strand_id
1 'polypeptide(L)' 'MTGIVTIPDGPFPGESGFGAYGKDCKDDLASYSPSALLDPDIDLAIMPPTRESWQRGDRAMVCVATFTTKRTGSIKS' A
#
# COMPACT_ATOMS: atom_id res chain seq x y z
N MET A 1 7.99 -3.88 4.38
CA MET A 1 8.05 -2.41 4.19
C MET A 1 6.64 -1.88 4.28
N THR A 2 6.45 -0.67 4.80
CA THR A 2 5.12 -0.03 4.93
C THR A 2 5.17 1.34 4.26
N GLY A 3 4.27 1.58 3.31
CA GLY A 3 4.03 2.87 2.65
C GLY A 3 2.67 3.44 3.05
N ILE A 4 2.49 4.75 2.87
CA ILE A 4 1.23 5.45 3.18
C ILE A 4 0.90 6.35 1.99
N VAL A 5 -0.26 6.11 1.39
CA VAL A 5 -0.83 6.96 0.35
C VAL A 5 -1.95 7.77 0.99
N THR A 6 -1.88 9.10 0.85
CA THR A 6 -2.95 9.99 1.34
C THR A 6 -3.97 10.20 0.25
N ILE A 7 -5.22 9.85 0.54
CA ILE A 7 -6.33 9.99 -0.41
C ILE A 7 -6.92 11.41 -0.29
N PRO A 8 -7.23 12.09 -1.41
CA PRO A 8 -7.92 13.37 -1.39
C PRO A 8 -9.25 13.31 -0.63
N ASP A 9 -9.62 14.43 -0.02
CA ASP A 9 -10.93 14.56 0.62
C ASP A 9 -12.09 14.37 -0.36
N GLY A 10 -13.17 13.78 0.13
CA GLY A 10 -14.37 13.53 -0.65
C GLY A 10 -15.26 12.46 -0.04
N PRO A 11 -16.27 12.01 -0.81
CA PRO A 11 -17.06 10.84 -0.47
C PRO A 11 -16.18 9.61 -0.30
N PHE A 12 -16.55 8.71 0.62
CA PHE A 12 -15.81 7.46 0.81
C PHE A 12 -15.77 6.66 -0.50
N PRO A 13 -14.58 6.39 -1.08
CA PRO A 13 -14.47 5.83 -2.44
C PRO A 13 -15.03 4.41 -2.58
N GLY A 14 -15.03 3.63 -1.49
CA GLY A 14 -15.31 2.19 -1.54
C GLY A 14 -14.18 1.37 -2.20
N GLU A 15 -14.30 0.05 -2.18
CA GLU A 15 -13.24 -0.86 -2.65
C GLU A 15 -12.81 -0.59 -4.10
N SER A 16 -13.75 -0.38 -5.01
CA SER A 16 -13.43 -0.08 -6.41
C SER A 16 -12.72 1.26 -6.59
N GLY A 17 -13.02 2.26 -5.76
CA GLY A 17 -12.34 3.57 -5.80
C GLY A 17 -10.92 3.51 -5.24
N PHE A 18 -10.67 2.66 -4.25
CA PHE A 18 -9.35 2.45 -3.68
C PHE A 18 -8.35 1.81 -4.66
N GLY A 19 -8.84 1.01 -5.61
CA GLY A 19 -8.01 0.42 -6.66
C GLY A 19 -7.22 1.44 -7.49
N ALA A 20 -7.71 2.68 -7.62
CA ALA A 20 -7.01 3.75 -8.34
C ALA A 20 -5.68 4.15 -7.66
N TYR A 21 -5.60 4.03 -6.34
CA TYR A 21 -4.41 4.37 -5.54
C TYR A 21 -3.42 3.22 -5.40
N GLY A 22 -3.77 2.03 -5.90
CA GLY A 22 -2.87 0.88 -5.89
C GLY A 22 -1.60 1.11 -6.71
N LYS A 23 -1.63 2.02 -7.69
CA LYS A 23 -0.43 2.44 -8.42
C LYS A 23 0.54 3.20 -7.51
N ASP A 24 0.04 4.13 -6.69
CA ASP A 24 0.88 4.91 -5.77
C ASP A 24 1.61 4.00 -4.77
N CYS A 25 0.92 2.97 -4.25
CA CYS A 25 1.55 1.94 -3.42
C CYS A 25 2.73 1.22 -4.12
N LYS A 26 2.59 0.94 -5.43
CA LYS A 26 3.65 0.30 -6.22
C LYS A 26 4.81 1.27 -6.48
N ASP A 27 4.52 2.54 -6.71
CA ASP A 27 5.53 3.57 -6.91
C ASP A 27 6.35 3.81 -5.62
N ASP A 28 5.68 3.78 -4.46
CA ASP A 28 6.34 3.81 -3.14
C ASP A 28 7.25 2.59 -2.95
N LEU A 29 6.78 1.39 -3.32
CA LEU A 29 7.60 0.18 -3.26
C LEU A 29 8.81 0.28 -4.21
N ALA A 30 8.61 0.77 -5.42
CA ALA A 30 9.68 0.99 -6.39
C ALA A 30 10.73 1.96 -5.85
N SER A 31 10.29 3.05 -5.22
CA SER A 31 11.18 4.06 -4.64
C SER A 31 11.99 3.52 -3.46
N TYR A 32 11.42 2.59 -2.70
CA TYR A 32 12.12 1.91 -1.61
C TYR A 32 13.08 0.82 -2.10
N SER A 33 12.64 0.02 -3.07
CA SER A 33 13.39 -1.11 -3.64
C SER A 33 12.84 -1.45 -5.04
N PRO A 34 13.47 -0.98 -6.13
CA PRO A 34 13.01 -1.25 -7.49
C PRO A 34 12.99 -2.75 -7.83
N SER A 35 13.92 -3.51 -7.25
CA SER A 35 14.03 -4.96 -7.40
C SER A 35 12.84 -5.70 -6.79
N ALA A 36 12.20 -5.15 -5.75
CA ALA A 36 11.06 -5.76 -5.09
C ALA A 36 9.81 -5.85 -5.98
N LEU A 37 9.68 -5.00 -7.01
CA LEU A 37 8.60 -5.12 -8.00
C LEU A 37 8.77 -6.32 -8.94
N LEU A 38 9.99 -6.84 -9.07
CA LEU A 38 10.33 -7.96 -9.94
C LEU A 38 10.48 -9.27 -9.16
N ASP A 39 10.49 -9.22 -7.82
CA ASP A 39 10.61 -10.38 -6.97
C ASP A 39 9.24 -11.06 -6.83
N PRO A 40 9.04 -12.28 -7.39
CA PRO A 40 7.78 -12.99 -7.29
C PRO A 40 7.45 -13.44 -5.85
N ASP A 41 8.42 -13.37 -4.94
CA ASP A 41 8.21 -13.66 -3.54
C ASP A 41 7.82 -12.44 -2.72
N ILE A 42 7.63 -11.26 -3.34
CA ILE A 42 7.07 -10.08 -2.67
C ILE A 42 5.57 -10.00 -2.95
N ASP A 43 4.79 -9.94 -1.88
CA ASP A 43 3.37 -9.62 -1.90
C ASP A 43 3.15 -8.20 -1.38
N LEU A 44 2.29 -7.43 -2.05
CA LEU A 44 1.93 -6.07 -1.69
C LEU A 44 0.45 -6.01 -1.30
N ALA A 45 0.18 -6.04 0.01
CA ALA A 45 -1.15 -5.89 0.56
C ALA A 45 -1.53 -4.41 0.65
N ILE A 46 -2.74 -4.08 0.23
CA ILE A 46 -3.31 -2.72 0.33
C ILE A 46 -4.40 -2.74 1.39
N MET A 47 -4.29 -1.84 2.37
CA MET A 47 -5.24 -1.67 3.45
C MET A 47 -5.85 -0.26 3.36
N PRO A 48 -7.06 -0.14 2.78
CA PRO A 48 -7.76 1.13 2.76
C PRO A 48 -8.28 1.51 4.16
N PRO A 49 -8.54 2.81 4.40
CA PRO A 49 -9.19 3.25 5.64
C PRO A 49 -10.62 2.70 5.72
N THR A 50 -11.10 2.49 6.94
CA THR A 50 -12.51 2.13 7.16
C THR A 50 -13.41 3.35 7.00
N ARG A 51 -14.69 3.12 6.72
CA ARG A 51 -15.69 4.19 6.62
C ARG A 51 -15.76 5.03 7.90
N GLU A 52 -15.64 4.38 9.05
CA GLU A 52 -15.67 5.06 10.36
C GLU A 52 -14.46 5.97 10.55
N SER A 53 -13.26 5.50 10.21
CA SER A 53 -12.05 6.33 10.28
C SER A 53 -12.10 7.47 9.26
N TRP A 54 -12.65 7.23 8.07
CA TRP A 54 -12.87 8.26 7.06
C TRP A 54 -13.78 9.38 7.57
N GLN A 55 -14.86 9.05 8.28
CA GLN A 55 -15.73 10.06 8.90
C GLN A 55 -15.00 10.91 9.95
N ARG A 56 -13.94 10.37 10.55
CA ARG A 56 -13.07 11.08 11.50
C ARG A 56 -11.89 11.80 10.84
N GLY A 57 -11.84 11.84 9.51
CA GLY A 57 -10.79 12.53 8.75
C GLY A 57 -9.59 11.67 8.39
N ASP A 58 -9.62 10.36 8.65
CA ASP A 58 -8.57 9.47 8.18
C ASP A 58 -8.63 9.32 6.66
N ARG A 59 -7.51 9.61 6.03
CA ARG A 59 -7.29 9.53 4.59
C ARG A 59 -6.11 8.64 4.24
N ALA A 60 -5.53 7.98 5.24
CA ALA A 60 -4.35 7.16 5.05
C ALA A 60 -4.76 5.78 4.53
N MET A 61 -4.34 5.47 3.31
CA MET A 61 -4.27 4.12 2.81
C MET A 61 -2.89 3.56 3.09
N VAL A 62 -2.83 2.39 3.70
CA VAL A 62 -1.56 1.74 4.08
C VAL A 62 -1.24 0.64 3.08
N CYS A 63 -0.01 0.65 2.57
CA CYS A 63 0.51 -0.37 1.67
C CYS A 63 1.58 -1.17 2.40
N VAL A 64 1.51 -2.50 2.39
CA VAL A 64 2.44 -3.36 3.11
C VAL A 64 3.05 -4.37 2.17
N ALA A 65 4.35 -4.23 1.93
CA ALA A 65 5.14 -5.20 1.18
C ALA A 65 5.75 -6.23 2.14
N THR A 66 5.49 -7.50 1.89
CA THR A 66 5.99 -8.65 2.68
C THR A 66 6.48 -9.77 1.77
N PHE A 67 7.31 -10.65 2.30
CA PHE A 67 7.67 -11.88 1.58
C PHE A 67 6.56 -12.93 1.70
N THR A 68 6.23 -13.60 0.61
CA THR A 68 5.30 -14.75 0.57
C THR A 68 5.89 -15.97 1.27
N THR A 69 7.21 -16.07 1.30
CA THR A 69 7.98 -17.11 1.98
C THR A 69 8.74 -16.54 3.18
N LYS A 70 8.94 -17.36 4.22
CA LYS A 70 9.68 -16.92 5.41
C LYS A 70 11.15 -16.70 5.06
N ARG A 71 11.57 -15.44 5.00
CA ARG A 71 12.96 -15.04 4.73
C ARG A 71 13.48 -14.17 5.87
N THR A 72 14.76 -14.33 6.21
CA THR A 72 15.47 -13.43 7.13
C THR A 72 16.19 -12.37 6.31
N GLY A 73 15.73 -11.12 6.36
CA GLY A 73 16.33 -9.99 5.63
C GLY A 73 15.41 -8.78 5.51
N SER A 74 15.95 -7.66 5.02
CA SER A 74 15.16 -6.49 4.63
C SER A 74 14.77 -6.59 3.15
N ILE A 75 13.60 -6.06 2.78
CA ILE A 75 13.18 -5.92 1.37
C ILE A 75 14.03 -4.86 0.65
N LYS A 76 14.64 -3.95 1.43
CA LYS A 76 15.58 -2.96 0.90
C LYS A 76 16.84 -3.67 0.43
N SER A 77 17.13 -3.55 -0.87
CA SER A 77 18.40 -3.93 -1.49
C SER A 77 19.27 -2.70 -1.73
#